data_AF-A0A7M5X1K6-F1
#
_entry.id   AF-A0A7M5X1K6-F1
#
_cell.length_a   1.000
_cell.length_b   1.000
_cell.length_c   1.000
_cell.angle_alpha   90.00
_cell.angle_beta   90.00
_cell.angle_gamma   90.00
#
_symmetry.space_group_name_H-M   'P 1'
#
loop_
_entity.id
_entity.type
_entity.pdbx_description
1 polymer ?
#
loop_
_entity_poly.entity_id
_entity_poly.type
_entity_poly.pdbx_seq_one_letter_code
_entity_poly.pdbx_strand_id
1 'polypeptide(L)'
;AWHSWALMNYESVLYYKNSDTPIAPPTPAVSSPPGSPRKPQPLDATVHNYTVPAVKGFFHSISLSRGNSLQDTLRLLTLWFDFGHYDDVHKALVDGLKTIHIDNWLQVIPQLIARIDTPRQMVGRLIHQLLSDVGKQHPQ
;
A
#
# COMPACT_ATOMS: atom_id res chain seq x y z
N ALA A 1 1.01 -16.59 7.46
CA ALA A 1 1.77 -16.67 6.20
C ALA A 1 1.62 -15.40 5.36
N TRP A 2 0.39 -15.04 4.93
CA TRP A 2 0.14 -13.83 4.11
C TRP A 2 0.57 -12.52 4.77
N HIS A 3 0.25 -12.33 6.06
CA HIS A 3 0.71 -11.17 6.83
C HIS A 3 2.22 -10.92 6.72
N SER A 4 3.03 -11.92 7.07
CA SER A 4 4.49 -11.80 7.07
C SER A 4 5.06 -11.53 5.67
N TRP A 5 4.45 -12.12 4.64
CA TRP A 5 4.84 -11.88 3.25
C TRP A 5 4.47 -10.46 2.79
N ALA A 6 3.27 -9.99 3.12
CA ALA A 6 2.82 -8.64 2.83
C ALA A 6 3.72 -7.60 3.54
N LEU A 7 4.04 -7.87 4.81
CA LEU A 7 4.89 -7.02 5.63
C LEU A 7 6.29 -6.89 5.05
N MET A 8 6.91 -7.98 4.61
CA MET A 8 8.24 -7.94 4.00
C MET A 8 8.27 -7.11 2.71
N ASN A 9 7.23 -7.21 1.88
CA ASN A 9 7.11 -6.36 0.69
C ASN A 9 6.85 -4.89 1.07
N TYR A 10 6.01 -4.64 2.07
CA TYR A 10 5.73 -3.30 2.59
C TYR A 10 6.99 -2.62 3.13
N GLU A 11 7.79 -3.32 3.92
CA GLU A 11 9.06 -2.81 4.45
C GLU A 11 10.06 -2.52 3.32
N SER A 12 10.09 -3.35 2.29
CA SER A 12 10.90 -3.11 1.09
C SER A 12 10.47 -1.80 0.39
N VAL A 13 9.17 -1.58 0.21
CA VAL A 13 8.63 -0.32 -0.35
C VAL A 13 9.07 0.89 0.47
N LEU A 14 8.93 0.82 1.80
CA LEU A 14 9.33 1.92 2.69
C LEU A 14 10.84 2.18 2.66
N TYR A 15 11.65 1.12 2.63
CA TYR A 15 13.10 1.24 2.55
C TYR A 15 13.52 2.01 1.30
N TYR A 16 13.01 1.62 0.13
CA TYR A 16 13.36 2.30 -1.13
C TYR A 16 12.79 3.72 -1.23
N LYS A 17 11.59 3.97 -0.67
CA LYS A 17 11.02 5.32 -0.58
C LYS A 17 11.89 6.25 0.28
N ASN A 18 12.34 5.79 1.44
CA ASN A 18 13.14 6.60 2.35
C ASN A 18 14.59 6.78 1.88
N SER A 19 15.13 5.81 1.14
CA SER A 19 16.48 5.88 0.54
C SER A 19 16.59 6.92 -0.57
N ASP A 20 15.48 7.45 -1.07
CA ASP A 20 15.42 8.53 -2.06
C ASP A 20 15.61 9.93 -1.45
N THR A 21 15.65 10.05 -0.11
CA THR A 21 15.92 11.34 0.54
C THR A 21 17.39 11.71 0.31
N PRO A 22 17.71 12.79 -0.43
CA PRO A 22 19.10 13.10 -0.78
C PRO A 22 19.80 13.68 0.46
N ILE A 23 20.49 12.83 1.20
CA ILE A 23 21.51 13.26 2.17
C ILE A 23 22.81 13.42 1.36
N ALA A 24 23.14 14.65 0.97
CA ALA A 24 24.48 14.99 0.46
C ALA A 24 25.53 14.94 1.59
N PRO A 25 26.86 14.92 1.35
CA PRO A 25 27.67 14.69 0.13
C PRO A 25 28.48 13.35 0.22
N PRO A 26 29.30 12.95 -0.78
CA PRO A 26 29.98 11.66 -0.74
C PRO A 26 31.19 11.70 0.18
N THR A 27 31.18 10.90 1.25
CA THR A 27 32.39 10.49 1.96
C THR A 27 32.95 9.24 1.29
N PRO A 28 34.27 9.18 0.97
CA PRO A 28 34.87 7.97 0.45
C PRO A 28 35.32 7.10 1.62
N ALA A 29 34.53 6.09 1.99
CA ALA A 29 34.98 4.99 2.85
C ALA A 29 34.10 3.75 2.59
N VAL A 30 34.49 2.88 1.66
CA VAL A 30 35.26 1.64 1.89
C VAL A 30 34.36 0.41 2.17
N SER A 31 34.54 -0.56 1.27
CA SER A 31 34.24 -2.00 1.36
C SER A 31 32.79 -2.49 1.29
N SER A 32 32.38 -2.90 0.09
CA SER A 32 31.45 -4.01 -0.14
C SER A 32 31.91 -4.80 -1.39
N PRO A 33 31.68 -6.14 -1.46
CA PRO A 33 32.37 -7.01 -2.42
C PRO A 33 31.90 -6.82 -3.89
N PRO A 34 32.74 -7.12 -4.88
CA PRO A 34 32.44 -6.92 -6.29
C PRO A 34 31.69 -8.14 -6.85
N GLY A 35 30.41 -8.00 -7.21
CA GLY A 35 29.69 -9.15 -7.73
C GLY A 35 28.25 -8.92 -8.17
N SER A 36 27.96 -7.80 -8.84
CA SER A 36 26.87 -7.67 -9.84
C SER A 36 26.79 -6.21 -10.26
N PRO A 37 26.83 -5.87 -11.57
CA PRO A 37 26.46 -4.54 -12.02
C PRO A 37 24.95 -4.42 -11.85
N ARG A 38 24.47 -4.03 -10.66
CA ARG A 38 23.09 -3.61 -10.47
C ARG A 38 22.97 -2.29 -11.24
N LYS A 39 22.57 -2.38 -12.52
CA LYS A 39 22.12 -1.21 -13.29
C LYS A 39 21.18 -0.43 -12.36
N PRO A 40 21.34 0.89 -12.20
CA PRO A 40 20.36 1.70 -11.49
C PRO A 40 19.04 1.56 -12.25
N GLN A 41 18.20 0.63 -11.78
CA GLN A 41 16.82 0.56 -12.24
C GLN A 41 16.14 1.80 -11.69
N PRO A 42 15.33 2.51 -12.50
CA PRO A 42 14.58 3.65 -12.00
C PRO A 42 13.81 3.20 -10.75
N LEU A 43 13.93 3.98 -9.68
CA LEU A 43 13.44 3.64 -8.33
C LEU A 43 11.93 3.35 -8.34
N ASP A 44 11.19 4.01 -9.25
CA ASP A 44 9.80 3.70 -9.59
C ASP A 44 9.57 2.21 -9.88
N ALA A 45 10.42 1.57 -10.69
CA ALA A 45 10.29 0.16 -11.02
C ALA A 45 10.50 -0.73 -9.79
N THR A 46 11.41 -0.35 -8.89
CA THR A 46 11.70 -1.14 -7.68
C THR A 46 10.57 -1.02 -6.67
N VAL A 47 10.09 0.20 -6.39
CA VAL A 47 8.93 0.45 -5.53
C VAL A 47 7.70 -0.27 -6.09
N HIS A 48 7.47 -0.17 -7.39
CA HIS A 48 6.37 -0.84 -8.08
C HIS A 48 6.40 -2.37 -7.92
N ASN A 49 7.58 -2.99 -8.03
CA ASN A 49 7.76 -4.43 -7.91
C ASN A 49 7.36 -4.98 -6.53
N TYR A 50 7.44 -4.18 -5.47
CA TYR A 50 7.07 -4.60 -4.11
C TYR A 50 5.69 -4.13 -3.69
N THR A 51 5.19 -3.01 -4.22
CA THR A 51 3.89 -2.44 -3.84
C THR A 51 2.73 -3.36 -4.23
N VAL A 52 2.68 -3.86 -5.47
CA VAL A 52 1.58 -4.73 -5.90
C VAL A 52 1.52 -6.03 -5.08
N PRO A 53 2.64 -6.76 -4.85
CA PRO A 53 2.67 -7.88 -3.91
C PRO A 53 2.21 -7.53 -2.50
N ALA A 54 2.69 -6.42 -1.92
CA ALA A 54 2.30 -6.00 -0.57
C ALA A 54 0.79 -5.77 -0.47
N VAL A 55 0.21 -5.04 -1.42
CA VAL A 55 -1.24 -4.77 -1.50
C VAL A 55 -2.03 -6.08 -1.56
N LYS A 56 -1.69 -6.98 -2.48
CA LYS A 56 -2.37 -8.29 -2.59
C LYS A 56 -2.23 -9.12 -1.33
N GLY A 57 -1.07 -9.11 -0.70
CA GLY A 57 -0.79 -9.82 0.54
C GLY A 57 -1.62 -9.30 1.70
N PHE A 58 -1.76 -7.98 1.84
CA PHE A 58 -2.62 -7.38 2.87
C PHE A 58 -4.09 -7.69 2.63
N PHE A 59 -4.57 -7.64 1.38
CA PHE A 59 -5.95 -8.05 1.08
C PHE A 59 -6.24 -9.48 1.55
N HIS A 60 -5.35 -10.44 1.25
CA HIS A 60 -5.49 -11.81 1.75
C HIS A 60 -5.36 -11.89 3.27
N SER A 61 -4.44 -11.16 3.88
CA SER A 61 -4.27 -11.13 5.33
C SER A 61 -5.54 -10.66 6.04
N ILE A 62 -6.13 -9.56 5.55
CA ILE A 62 -7.34 -8.95 6.10
C ILE A 62 -8.55 -9.87 5.90
N SER A 63 -8.73 -10.45 4.70
CA SER A 63 -9.88 -11.30 4.42
C SER A 63 -9.88 -12.60 5.24
N LEU A 64 -8.71 -13.09 5.66
CA LEU A 64 -8.59 -14.27 6.54
C LEU A 64 -8.63 -13.92 8.04
N SER A 65 -8.43 -12.67 8.44
CA SER A 65 -8.29 -12.28 9.84
C SER A 65 -9.65 -11.91 10.46
N ARG A 66 -10.11 -12.67 11.47
CA ARG A 66 -11.44 -12.51 12.10
C ARG A 66 -11.51 -11.50 13.25
N GLY A 67 -10.50 -10.64 13.43
CA GLY A 67 -10.50 -9.67 14.54
C GLY A 67 -9.22 -8.89 14.78
N ASN A 68 -8.11 -9.23 14.09
CA ASN A 68 -6.85 -8.47 14.16
C ASN A 68 -6.42 -8.00 12.76
N SER A 69 -7.34 -7.39 12.01
CA SER A 69 -7.08 -6.88 10.66
C SER A 69 -6.72 -5.40 10.65
N LEU A 70 -7.01 -4.64 11.71
CA LEU A 70 -6.86 -3.17 11.73
C LEU A 70 -5.47 -2.69 11.32
N GLN A 71 -4.41 -3.28 11.87
CA GLN A 71 -3.05 -2.88 11.52
C GLN A 71 -2.73 -3.13 10.04
N ASP A 72 -3.19 -4.26 9.50
CA ASP A 72 -3.02 -4.60 8.09
C ASP A 72 -3.85 -3.69 7.19
N THR A 73 -5.07 -3.33 7.62
CA THR A 73 -5.90 -2.34 6.93
C THR A 73 -5.23 -0.98 6.91
N LEU A 74 -4.65 -0.50 8.02
CA LEU A 74 -3.93 0.76 8.06
C LEU A 74 -2.68 0.75 7.16
N ARG A 75 -1.92 -0.35 7.14
CA ARG A 75 -0.78 -0.51 6.23
C ARG A 75 -1.20 -0.53 4.76
N LEU A 76 -2.31 -1.20 4.46
CA LEU A 76 -2.93 -1.17 3.13
C LEU A 76 -3.35 0.25 2.75
N LEU A 77 -3.98 1.02 3.65
CA LEU A 77 -4.34 2.42 3.40
C LEU A 77 -3.12 3.29 3.12
N THR A 78 -2.00 3.08 3.84
CA THR A 78 -0.74 3.77 3.56
C THR A 78 -0.28 3.53 2.13
N LEU A 79 -0.22 2.26 1.70
CA LEU A 79 0.18 1.93 0.33
C LEU A 79 -0.80 2.48 -0.72
N TRP A 80 -2.10 2.39 -0.44
CA TRP A 80 -3.13 2.89 -1.33
C TRP A 80 -3.02 4.40 -1.51
N PHE A 81 -2.90 5.16 -0.43
CA PHE A 81 -2.84 6.62 -0.53
C PHE A 81 -1.55 7.10 -1.17
N ASP A 82 -0.40 6.46 -0.90
CA ASP A 82 0.88 6.85 -1.46
C ASP A 82 1.06 6.39 -2.91
N PHE A 83 0.64 5.17 -3.26
CA PHE A 83 0.97 4.52 -4.54
C PHE A 83 -0.25 4.13 -5.38
N GLY A 84 -1.48 4.35 -4.92
CA GLY A 84 -2.70 3.97 -5.65
C GLY A 84 -2.98 4.73 -6.95
N HIS A 85 -2.10 5.66 -7.33
CA HIS A 85 -2.15 6.37 -8.61
C HIS A 85 -1.41 5.63 -9.74
N TYR A 86 -0.56 4.65 -9.41
CA TYR A 86 0.07 3.77 -10.39
C TYR A 86 -0.95 2.73 -10.89
N ASP A 87 -0.98 2.48 -12.19
CA ASP A 87 -2.04 1.68 -12.85
C ASP A 87 -2.14 0.25 -12.31
N ASP A 88 -1.02 -0.45 -12.14
CA ASP A 88 -1.04 -1.83 -11.64
C ASP A 88 -1.42 -1.92 -10.16
N VAL A 89 -1.05 -0.91 -9.36
CA VAL A 89 -1.46 -0.81 -7.95
C VAL A 89 -2.95 -0.53 -7.87
N HIS A 90 -3.45 0.40 -8.69
CA HIS A 90 -4.88 0.71 -8.79
C HIS A 90 -5.70 -0.52 -9.19
N LYS A 91 -5.26 -1.28 -10.20
CA LYS A 91 -5.90 -2.55 -10.59
C LYS A 91 -5.96 -3.54 -9.42
N ALA A 92 -4.86 -3.71 -8.70
CA ALA A 92 -4.82 -4.58 -7.52
C ALA A 92 -5.75 -4.10 -6.39
N LEU A 93 -5.90 -2.79 -6.21
CA LEU A 93 -6.82 -2.18 -5.24
C LEU A 93 -8.29 -2.41 -5.63
N VAL A 94 -8.65 -2.14 -6.88
CA VAL A 94 -10.02 -2.36 -7.40
C VAL A 94 -10.47 -3.81 -7.20
N ASP A 95 -9.57 -4.75 -7.48
CA ASP A 95 -9.84 -6.18 -7.33
C ASP A 95 -9.94 -6.57 -5.85
N GLY A 96 -8.95 -6.17 -5.04
CA GLY A 96 -8.88 -6.53 -3.63
C GLY A 96 -9.96 -5.89 -2.76
N LEU A 97 -10.43 -4.67 -3.06
CA LEU A 97 -11.48 -4.01 -2.28
C LEU A 97 -12.77 -4.84 -2.22
N LYS A 98 -13.05 -5.63 -3.26
CA LYS A 98 -14.24 -6.49 -3.34
C LYS A 98 -14.13 -7.76 -2.49
N THR A 99 -12.92 -8.13 -2.04
CA THR A 99 -12.67 -9.39 -1.32
C THR A 99 -12.73 -9.24 0.20
N ILE A 100 -12.61 -8.01 0.71
CA ILE A 100 -12.67 -7.71 2.15
C ILE A 100 -14.14 -7.53 2.58
N HIS A 101 -14.52 -8.18 3.70
CA HIS A 101 -15.84 -7.99 4.29
C HIS A 101 -16.05 -6.54 4.75
N ILE A 102 -17.25 -6.01 4.51
CA ILE A 102 -17.56 -4.58 4.70
C ILE A 102 -17.27 -4.07 6.13
N ASP A 103 -17.48 -4.91 7.14
CA ASP A 103 -17.20 -4.60 8.55
C ASP A 103 -15.74 -4.21 8.82
N ASN A 104 -14.78 -4.75 8.07
CA ASN A 104 -13.36 -4.41 8.26
C ASN A 104 -13.05 -2.95 7.93
N TRP A 105 -13.91 -2.31 7.14
CA TRP A 105 -13.77 -0.91 6.76
C TRP A 105 -14.36 0.06 7.78
N LEU A 106 -15.28 -0.40 8.64
CA LEU A 106 -15.97 0.45 9.63
C LEU A 106 -14.98 1.15 10.57
N GLN A 107 -13.99 0.39 11.06
CA GLN A 107 -12.93 0.90 11.94
C GLN A 107 -11.98 1.91 11.28
N VAL A 108 -11.97 2.00 9.94
CA VAL A 108 -11.10 2.93 9.20
C VAL A 108 -11.86 4.04 8.46
N ILE A 109 -13.16 4.20 8.71
CA ILE A 109 -13.97 5.28 8.13
C ILE A 109 -13.34 6.68 8.39
N PRO A 110 -12.87 7.02 9.60
CA PRO A 110 -12.27 8.35 9.84
C PRO A 110 -11.06 8.64 8.93
N GLN A 111 -10.23 7.63 8.66
CA GLN A 111 -9.05 7.73 7.81
C GLN A 111 -9.44 7.88 6.33
N LEU A 112 -10.50 7.20 5.90
CA LEU A 112 -11.05 7.34 4.55
C LEU A 112 -11.66 8.74 4.33
N ILE A 113 -12.46 9.23 5.28
CA ILE A 113 -13.08 10.56 5.22
C ILE A 113 -12.01 11.65 5.21
N ALA A 114 -10.96 11.53 6.03
CA ALA A 114 -9.84 12.48 6.04
C ALA A 114 -9.11 12.60 4.69
N ARG A 115 -9.33 11.68 3.76
CA ARG A 115 -8.72 11.65 2.42
C ARG A 115 -9.74 11.74 1.28
N ILE A 116 -11.01 12.04 1.57
CA ILE A 116 -12.08 12.09 0.55
C ILE A 116 -11.80 13.15 -0.52
N ASP A 117 -11.29 14.33 -0.13
CA ASP A 117 -10.94 15.44 -1.04
C ASP A 117 -9.52 15.36 -1.62
N THR A 118 -8.96 14.16 -1.75
CA THR A 118 -7.63 14.00 -2.34
C THR A 118 -7.60 14.51 -3.79
N PRO A 119 -6.58 15.28 -4.21
CA PRO A 119 -6.46 15.72 -5.60
C PRO A 119 -6.22 14.56 -6.59
N ARG A 120 -5.88 13.37 -6.07
CA ARG A 120 -5.65 12.15 -6.85
C ARG A 120 -6.98 11.49 -7.22
N GLN A 121 -7.49 11.84 -8.40
CA GLN A 121 -8.82 11.41 -8.91
C GLN A 121 -9.08 9.90 -8.81
N MET A 122 -8.09 9.06 -9.16
CA MET A 122 -8.26 7.59 -9.10
C MET A 122 -8.45 7.08 -7.66
N VAL A 123 -7.67 7.63 -6.73
CA VAL A 123 -7.76 7.29 -5.30
C VAL A 123 -9.08 7.79 -4.72
N GLY A 124 -9.45 9.05 -5.00
CA GLY A 124 -10.71 9.64 -4.53
C GLY A 124 -11.93 8.85 -4.98
N ARG A 125 -12.00 8.45 -6.26
CA ARG A 125 -13.11 7.63 -6.78
C ARG A 125 -13.27 6.32 -6.01
N LEU A 126 -12.19 5.62 -5.72
CA LEU A 126 -12.23 4.39 -4.94
C LEU A 126 -12.67 4.63 -3.49
N ILE A 127 -12.23 5.73 -2.86
CA ILE A 127 -12.68 6.11 -1.51
C ILE A 127 -14.19 6.36 -1.51
N HIS A 128 -14.69 7.16 -2.46
CA HIS A 128 -16.12 7.45 -2.57
C HIS A 128 -16.95 6.19 -2.82
N GLN A 129 -16.48 5.30 -3.68
CA GLN A 129 -17.15 4.02 -3.94
C GLN A 129 -17.21 3.18 -2.67
N LEU A 130 -16.08 3.00 -1.98
CA LEU A 130 -16.01 2.23 -0.76
C LEU A 130 -16.92 2.80 0.34
N LEU A 131 -16.87 4.12 0.58
CA LEU A 131 -17.73 4.78 1.56
C LEU A 131 -19.22 4.64 1.21
N SER A 132 -19.55 4.72 -0.08
CA SER A 132 -20.93 4.51 -0.54
C SER A 132 -21.41 3.08 -0.31
N ASP A 133 -20.55 2.09 -0.56
CA ASP A 133 -20.87 0.67 -0.34
C ASP A 133 -20.99 0.36 1.16
N VAL A 134 -20.13 0.94 2.00
CA VAL A 134 -20.24 0.88 3.46
C VAL A 134 -21.57 1.49 3.93
N GLY A 135 -21.91 2.68 3.46
CA GLY A 135 -23.16 3.36 3.86
C GLY A 135 -24.43 2.63 3.43
N LYS A 136 -24.41 1.92 2.29
CA LYS A 136 -25.54 1.08 1.85
C LYS A 136 -25.74 -0.15 2.72
N GLN A 137 -24.66 -0.79 3.17
CA GLN A 137 -24.72 -2.02 3.98
C GLN A 137 -24.94 -1.72 5.47
N HIS A 138 -24.49 -0.56 5.94
CA HIS A 138 -24.69 -0.09 7.31
C HIS A 138 -25.41 1.27 7.34
N PRO A 139 -26.71 1.31 6.98
CA PRO A 139 -27.52 2.49 7.18
C PRO A 139 -27.82 2.64 8.67
N GLN A 140 -26.99 3.41 9.37
CA GLN A 140 -27.25 3.87 10.74
C GLN A 140 -27.07 5.38 10.84
#